data_AF-A0A6G8C372-F1
#
_entry.id   AF-A0A6G8C372-F1
#
_cell.length_a   1.000
_cell.length_b   1.000
_cell.length_c   1.000
_cell.angle_alpha   90.00
_cell.angle_beta   90.00
_cell.angle_gamma   90.00
#
_symmetry.space_group_name_H-M   'P 1'
#
loop_
_entity.id
_entity.type
_entity.pdbx_description
1 polymer ?
#
loop_
_entity_poly.entity_id
_entity_poly.type
_entity_poly.pdbx_seq_one_letter_code
_entity_poly.pdbx_strand_id
1 'polypeptide(L)'
;MSDVYMNVVHALRAHWQAHDNAYPQKIVLTPAQADRLLELQQVGMVPFPDARTTPRRDRFMGATIEVDVNTSGVLIAVDGTEMPIEAIPKSEPKN
;
A
#
# COMPACT_ATOMS: atom_id res chain seq x y z
N MET A 1 2.02 9.46 -13.26
CA MET A 1 2.20 9.31 -11.81
C MET A 1 1.47 8.05 -11.43
N SER A 2 2.21 6.98 -11.11
CA SER A 2 1.59 5.81 -10.48
C SER A 2 1.04 6.27 -9.13
N ASP A 3 -0.23 6.06 -8.88
CA ASP A 3 -0.83 6.48 -7.62
C ASP A 3 -0.31 5.58 -6.48
N VAL A 4 0.06 6.16 -5.34
CA VAL A 4 0.58 5.40 -4.17
C VAL A 4 -0.37 4.28 -3.78
N TYR A 5 -1.67 4.53 -3.93
CA TYR A 5 -2.72 3.52 -3.74
C TYR A 5 -2.51 2.28 -4.62
N MET A 6 -2.31 2.47 -5.92
CA MET A 6 -2.15 1.36 -6.87
C MET A 6 -0.84 0.60 -6.62
N ASN A 7 0.24 1.31 -6.26
CA ASN A 7 1.52 0.67 -5.96
C ASN A 7 1.42 -0.21 -4.72
N VAL A 8 0.79 0.28 -3.65
CA VAL A 8 0.58 -0.49 -2.41
C VAL A 8 -0.34 -1.69 -2.68
N VAL A 9 -1.41 -1.52 -3.46
CA VAL A 9 -2.30 -2.63 -3.87
C VAL A 9 -1.56 -3.68 -4.69
N HIS A 10 -0.71 -3.27 -5.63
CA HIS A 10 0.09 -4.21 -6.43
C HIS A 10 1.09 -4.98 -5.57
N ALA A 11 1.80 -4.30 -4.67
CA ALA A 11 2.72 -4.94 -3.74
C ALA A 11 2.00 -5.97 -2.84
N LEU A 12 0.83 -5.61 -2.29
CA LEU A 12 0.00 -6.52 -1.49
C LEU A 12 -0.48 -7.74 -2.30
N ARG A 13 -0.92 -7.54 -3.54
CA ARG A 13 -1.35 -8.65 -4.40
C ARG A 13 -0.20 -9.60 -4.74
N ALA A 14 0.97 -9.05 -5.06
CA ALA A 14 2.16 -9.85 -5.33
C ALA A 14 2.57 -10.66 -4.09
N HIS A 15 2.51 -10.04 -2.91
CA HIS A 15 2.72 -10.70 -1.63
C HIS A 15 1.73 -11.84 -1.40
N TRP A 16 0.42 -11.58 -1.51
CA TRP A 16 -0.60 -12.62 -1.33
C TRP A 16 -0.46 -13.79 -2.30
N GLN A 17 -0.08 -13.51 -3.55
CA GLN A 17 0.18 -14.56 -4.54
C GLN A 17 1.41 -15.42 -4.18
N ALA A 18 2.46 -14.81 -3.62
CA ALA A 18 3.68 -15.51 -3.26
C ALA A 18 3.60 -16.26 -1.91
N HIS A 19 2.67 -15.87 -1.03
CA HIS A 19 2.59 -16.35 0.36
C HIS A 19 1.21 -16.92 0.73
N ASP A 20 0.51 -17.57 -0.21
CA ASP A 20 -0.77 -18.25 0.04
C ASP A 20 -1.86 -17.38 0.70
N ASN A 21 -1.93 -16.10 0.32
CA ASN A 21 -2.81 -15.08 0.92
C ASN A 21 -2.57 -14.82 2.41
N ALA A 22 -1.42 -15.19 2.97
CA ALA A 22 -1.00 -14.75 4.30
C ALA A 22 -0.92 -13.21 4.32
N TYR A 23 -1.15 -12.59 5.47
CA TYR A 23 -0.96 -11.14 5.60
C TYR A 23 0.54 -10.80 5.74
N PRO A 24 1.01 -9.69 5.13
CA PRO A 24 2.36 -9.20 5.39
C PRO A 24 2.47 -8.74 6.83
N GLN A 25 3.70 -8.66 7.35
CA GLN A 25 3.92 -8.17 8.70
C GLN A 25 3.55 -6.69 8.81
N LYS A 26 3.98 -5.89 7.83
CA LYS A 26 3.74 -4.44 7.79
C LYS A 26 4.08 -3.83 6.43
N ILE A 27 3.58 -2.63 6.22
CA ILE A 27 3.90 -1.74 5.10
C ILE A 27 4.63 -0.54 5.71
N VAL A 28 5.84 -0.25 5.26
CA VAL A 28 6.63 0.89 5.72
C VAL A 28 6.58 1.97 4.65
N LEU A 29 6.01 3.12 4.96
CA LEU A 29 5.84 4.23 4.03
C LEU A 29 6.49 5.50 4.58
N THR A 30 6.88 6.41 3.69
CA THR A 30 7.21 7.78 4.09
C THR A 30 5.96 8.50 4.61
N PRO A 31 6.11 9.54 5.45
CA PRO A 31 4.98 10.35 5.91
C PRO A 31 4.08 10.84 4.76
N ALA A 32 4.70 11.34 3.69
CA ALA A 32 3.99 11.85 2.51
C ALA A 32 3.21 10.75 1.76
N GLN A 33 3.78 9.55 1.65
CA GLN A 33 3.08 8.40 1.04
C GLN A 33 1.90 7.95 1.91
N ALA A 34 2.05 7.91 3.23
CA ALA A 34 0.98 7.52 4.15
C ALA A 34 -0.19 8.52 4.14
N ASP A 35 0.11 9.82 4.13
CA ASP A 35 -0.89 10.88 4.03
C ASP A 35 -1.63 10.81 2.70
N ARG A 36 -0.88 10.66 1.60
CA ARG A 36 -1.46 10.53 0.27
C ARG A 36 -2.34 9.29 0.15
N LEU A 37 -1.92 8.16 0.73
CA LEU A 37 -2.72 6.93 0.76
C LEU A 37 -4.02 7.12 1.55
N LEU A 38 -3.99 7.85 2.67
CA LEU A 38 -5.19 8.17 3.46
C LEU A 38 -6.17 9.03 2.68
N GLU A 39 -5.70 10.09 2.01
CA GLU A 39 -6.53 10.93 1.15
C GLU A 39 -7.26 10.11 0.09
N LEU A 40 -6.55 9.20 -0.58
CA LEU A 40 -7.11 8.37 -1.64
C LEU A 40 -8.12 7.35 -1.12
N GLN A 41 -7.89 6.79 0.07
CA GLN A 41 -8.87 5.95 0.74
C GLN A 41 -10.18 6.71 1.00
N GLN A 42 -10.09 8.00 1.38
CA GLN A 42 -11.28 8.83 1.62
C GLN A 42 -12.02 9.17 0.32
N VAL A 43 -11.30 9.44 -0.77
CA VAL A 43 -11.90 9.75 -2.08
C VAL A 43 -12.56 8.52 -2.73
N GLY A 44 -11.96 7.34 -2.56
CA GLY A 44 -12.46 6.08 -3.13
C GLY A 44 -13.63 5.46 -2.37
N MET A 45 -13.91 5.90 -1.14
CA MET A 45 -15.06 5.42 -0.38
C MET A 45 -16.32 6.18 -0.74
N VAL A 46 -17.19 5.54 -1.53
CA VAL A 46 -18.61 5.88 -1.54
C VAL A 46 -19.14 5.58 -0.12
N PRO A 47 -19.84 6.52 0.55
CA PRO A 47 -20.35 6.29 1.90
C PRO A 47 -21.43 5.21 1.85
N PHE A 48 -21.03 3.96 2.09
CA PHE A 48 -21.96 2.89 2.38
C PHE A 48 -22.35 2.98 3.87
N PRO A 49 -23.65 3.03 4.21
CA PRO A 49 -24.12 3.19 5.59
C PRO A 49 -23.60 2.13 6.58
N ASP A 50 -23.11 1.00 6.07
CA ASP A 50 -22.64 -0.16 6.83
C ASP A 50 -21.13 -0.42 6.69
N ALA A 51 -20.38 0.44 5.99
CA ALA A 51 -18.95 0.25 5.78
C ALA A 51 -18.17 0.58 7.05
N ARG A 52 -17.98 -0.44 7.89
CA ARG A 52 -17.12 -0.47 9.10
C ARG A 52 -15.62 -0.21 8.84
N THR A 53 -15.25 0.20 7.63
CA THR A 53 -13.88 0.52 7.26
C THR A 53 -13.74 2.03 7.16
N THR A 54 -13.55 2.70 8.29
CA THR A 54 -13.05 4.08 8.29
C THR A 54 -11.64 4.08 7.69
N PRO A 55 -11.30 4.94 6.72
CA PRO A 55 -9.94 5.13 6.25
C PRO A 55 -8.98 5.36 7.41
N ARG A 56 -7.87 4.62 7.42
CA ARG A 56 -6.91 4.64 8.53
C ARG A 56 -5.51 4.86 7.99
N ARG A 57 -4.78 5.74 8.68
CA ARG A 57 -3.39 6.05 8.34
C ARG A 57 -2.43 4.91 8.71
N ASP A 58 -2.80 4.14 9.73
CA ASP A 58 -2.03 3.05 10.32
C ASP A 58 -2.43 1.66 9.78
N ARG A 59 -3.41 1.58 8.87
CA ARG A 59 -3.88 0.31 8.34
C ARG A 59 -4.42 0.46 6.92
N PHE A 60 -4.03 -0.46 6.04
CA PHE A 60 -4.53 -0.54 4.68
C PHE A 60 -4.77 -2.00 4.27
N MET A 61 -5.99 -2.31 3.81
CA MET A 61 -6.40 -3.66 3.39
C MET A 61 -6.07 -4.79 4.40
N GLY A 62 -6.09 -4.47 5.70
CA GLY A 62 -5.76 -5.41 6.79
C GLY A 62 -4.30 -5.45 7.20
N ALA A 63 -3.38 -4.90 6.40
CA ALA A 63 -1.97 -4.76 6.75
C ALA A 63 -1.73 -3.50 7.59
N THR A 64 -0.82 -3.59 8.57
CA THR A 64 -0.38 -2.46 9.40
C THR A 64 0.55 -1.55 8.60
N ILE A 65 0.37 -0.24 8.71
CA ILE A 65 1.27 0.77 8.13
C ILE A 65 2.15 1.34 9.24
N GLU A 66 3.47 1.29 9.03
CA GLU A 66 4.48 2.00 9.80
C GLU A 66 5.00 3.17 8.97
N VAL A 67 5.23 4.30 9.63
CA VAL A 67 5.73 5.52 8.97
C VAL A 67 7.20 5.70 9.33
N ASP A 68 8.07 5.69 8.33
CA ASP A 68 9.50 5.93 8.47
C ASP A 68 9.97 6.95 7.42
N VAL A 69 10.69 7.98 7.86
CA VAL A 69 11.24 9.01 6.97
C VAL A 69 12.42 8.50 6.13
N ASN A 70 13.08 7.42 6.57
CA ASN A 70 14.26 6.86 5.92
C ASN A 70 13.91 5.74 4.92
N THR A 71 12.64 5.36 4.80
CA THR A 71 12.21 4.37 3.83
C THR A 71 11.95 4.98 2.46
N SER A 72 12.09 4.18 1.41
CA SER A 72 11.58 4.53 0.07
C SER A 72 10.15 4.03 -0.18
N GLY A 73 9.57 3.29 0.77
CA GLY A 73 8.32 2.56 0.62
C GLY A 73 8.58 1.07 0.40
N VAL A 74 8.38 0.26 1.43
CA VAL A 74 8.60 -1.20 1.37
C VAL A 74 7.46 -1.94 2.05
N LEU A 75 7.12 -3.11 1.55
CA LEU A 75 6.24 -4.06 2.19
C LEU A 75 7.10 -5.17 2.79
N ILE A 76 6.93 -5.45 4.08
CA ILE A 76 7.62 -6.51 4.78
C ILE A 76 6.72 -7.75 4.75
N ALA A 77 7.12 -8.74 3.97
CA ALA A 77 6.41 -9.99 3.80
C ALA A 77 6.35 -10.80 5.10
N VAL A 78 5.49 -11.82 5.13
CA VAL A 78 5.28 -12.68 6.30
C VAL A 78 6.58 -13.39 6.75
N ASP A 79 7.45 -13.71 5.81
CA ASP A 79 8.76 -14.34 6.02
C ASP A 79 9.89 -13.34 6.33
N GLY A 80 9.58 -12.04 6.38
CA GLY A 80 10.54 -10.96 6.61
C GLY A 80 11.19 -10.42 5.33
N THR A 81 10.84 -10.92 4.15
CA THR A 81 11.37 -10.39 2.88
C THR A 81 10.89 -8.96 2.65
N GLU A 82 11.81 -8.06 2.31
CA GLU A 82 11.46 -6.69 1.91
C GLU A 82 11.07 -6.64 0.43
N MET A 83 9.83 -6.24 0.16
CA MET A 83 9.29 -6.05 -1.18
C MET A 83 9.16 -4.55 -1.47
N PRO A 84 9.91 -3.99 -2.42
CA PRO A 84 9.80 -2.57 -2.76
C PRO A 84 8.40 -2.21 -3.25
N ILE A 85 7.84 -1.12 -2.72
CA ILE A 85 6.59 -0.54 -3.25
C ILE A 85 7.01 0.40 -4.37
N GLU A 86 7.34 -0.17 -5.53
CA GLU A 86 7.79 0.61 -6.67
C GLU A 86 6.73 1.65 -7.07
N ALA A 87 7.14 2.90 -7.23
CA ALA A 87 6.48 3.77 -8.18
C ALA A 87 6.85 3.25 -9.56
N ILE A 88 5.94 2.52 -10.22
CA ILE A 88 6.19 1.99 -11.57
C ILE A 88 6.85 3.10 -12.40
N PRO A 89 8.10 2.93 -12.88
CA PRO A 89 8.70 3.91 -13.75
C PRO A 89 7.82 3.97 -15.00
N LYS A 90 7.38 5.19 -15.33
CA LYS A 90 6.59 5.54 -16.50
C LYS A 90 6.97 4.63 -17.67
N SER A 91 6.13 3.64 -17.99
CA SER A 91 6.32 2.86 -19.21
C SER A 91 6.35 3.86 -20.35
N GLU A 92 7.52 4.02 -20.96
CA GLU A 92 7.70 4.74 -22.21
C GLU A 92 6.61 4.28 -23.19
N PRO A 93 5.96 5.20 -23.91
CA PRO A 93 5.09 4.79 -24.98
C PRO A 93 5.97 4.07 -26.01
N LYS A 94 5.78 2.75 -26.15
CA LYS A 94 6.29 2.06 -27.34
C LYS A 94 5.51 2.60 -28.53
N ASN A 95 6.27 3.23 -29.44
CA ASN A 95 5.91 3.74 -30.77
C ASN A 95 4.71 3.09 -31.44
#